data_AF-A0A9X8YLL7-F1
#
_entry.id   AF-A0A9X8YLL7-F1
#
_cell.length_a   1.000
_cell.length_b   1.000
_cell.length_c   1.000
_cell.angle_alpha   90.00
_cell.angle_beta   90.00
_cell.angle_gamma   90.00
#
_symmetry.space_group_name_H-M   'P 1'
#
loop_
_entity.id
_entity.type
_entity.pdbx_description
1 polymer ?
#
loop_
_entity_poly.entity_id
_entity_poly.type
_entity_poly.pdbx_seq_one_letter_code
_entity_poly.pdbx_strand_id
1 'polypeptide(L)'
;MERLLENAMYASRWLLAPVYFGLSLALVALSIKFFQEILHVLPNIFSVAEADLILTLLSLVDMALVGGLLVMVMFSGYENFVSQLDITEGKEKLSW
;
A
#
# COMPACT_ATOMS: atom_id res chain seq x y z
N MET A 1 0.21 -33.61 -6.03
CA MET A 1 0.12 -32.15 -6.24
C MET A 1 -0.35 -31.40 -4.98
N GLU A 2 -1.10 -32.04 -4.07
CA GLU A 2 -1.58 -31.45 -2.81
C GLU A 2 -0.45 -30.88 -1.92
N ARG A 3 0.66 -31.61 -1.73
CA ARG A 3 1.81 -31.13 -0.93
C ARG A 3 2.52 -29.88 -1.50
N LEU A 4 2.42 -29.64 -2.81
CA LEU A 4 2.95 -28.41 -3.43
C LEU A 4 2.00 -27.23 -3.22
N LEU A 5 0.69 -27.47 -3.21
CA LEU A 5 -0.33 -26.46 -2.91
C LEU A 5 -0.32 -26.06 -1.43
N GLU A 6 -0.22 -27.01 -0.50
CA GLU A 6 -0.06 -26.70 0.93
C GLU A 6 1.21 -25.89 1.20
N ASN A 7 2.36 -26.31 0.65
CA ASN A 7 3.61 -25.58 0.83
C ASN A 7 3.56 -24.19 0.19
N ALA A 8 2.88 -24.03 -0.95
CA ALA A 8 2.67 -22.73 -1.59
C ALA A 8 1.76 -21.82 -0.74
N MET A 9 0.73 -22.36 -0.09
CA MET A 9 -0.15 -21.62 0.83
C MET A 9 0.61 -21.11 2.07
N TYR A 10 1.40 -21.98 2.72
CA TYR A 10 2.20 -21.59 3.89
C TYR A 10 3.30 -20.58 3.52
N ALA A 11 3.95 -20.75 2.37
CA ALA A 11 4.96 -19.80 1.87
C ALA A 11 4.35 -18.44 1.52
N SER A 12 3.14 -18.42 0.94
CA SER A 12 2.42 -17.18 0.60
C SER A 12 2.14 -16.33 1.84
N ARG A 13 1.59 -16.90 2.91
CA ARG A 13 1.33 -16.16 4.17
C ARG A 13 2.60 -15.53 4.76
N TRP A 14 3.70 -16.29 4.77
CA TRP A 14 4.96 -15.80 5.35
C TRP A 14 5.63 -14.71 4.48
N LEU A 15 5.48 -14.76 3.16
CA LEU A 15 5.96 -13.73 2.25
C LEU A 15 5.08 -12.47 2.25
N LEU A 16 3.77 -12.62 2.45
CA LEU A 16 2.83 -11.48 2.51
C LEU A 16 3.06 -10.63 3.75
N ALA A 17 3.30 -11.23 4.93
CA ALA A 17 3.49 -10.48 6.18
C ALA A 17 4.56 -9.36 6.10
N PRO A 18 5.81 -9.60 5.65
CA PRO A 18 6.82 -8.54 5.50
C PRO A 18 6.48 -7.55 4.38
N VAL A 19 5.83 -7.99 3.31
CA VAL A 19 5.39 -7.09 2.21
C VAL A 19 4.36 -6.08 2.73
N TYR A 20 3.34 -6.53 3.44
CA TYR A 20 2.32 -5.66 4.04
C TYR A 20 2.90 -4.70 5.08
N PHE A 21 3.86 -5.18 5.87
CA PHE A 21 4.58 -4.32 6.80
C PHE A 21 5.35 -3.21 6.07
N GLY A 22 6.06 -3.56 4.99
CA GLY A 22 6.76 -2.61 4.14
C GLY A 22 5.82 -1.58 3.48
N LEU A 23 4.67 -2.03 2.96
CA LEU A 23 3.66 -1.15 2.36
C LEU A 23 3.06 -0.18 3.39
N SER A 24 2.78 -0.65 4.61
CA SER A 24 2.32 0.20 5.70
C SER A 24 3.34 1.28 6.07
N LEU A 25 4.62 0.89 6.20
CA LEU A 25 5.70 1.83 6.49
C LEU A 25 5.90 2.85 5.35
N ALA A 26 5.78 2.41 4.09
CA ALA A 26 5.82 3.30 2.93
C ALA A 26 4.66 4.31 2.94
N LEU A 27 3.44 3.87 3.30
CA LEU A 27 2.28 4.75 3.40
C LEU A 27 2.47 5.81 4.50
N VAL A 28 3.03 5.43 5.65
CA VAL A 28 3.38 6.36 6.73
C VAL A 28 4.45 7.36 6.27
N ALA A 29 5.52 6.89 5.63
CA ALA A 29 6.59 7.75 5.13
C ALA A 29 6.07 8.75 4.08
N LEU A 30 5.23 8.29 3.15
CA LEU A 30 4.58 9.14 2.15
C LEU A 30 3.68 10.18 2.81
N SER A 31 2.89 9.79 3.81
CA SER A 31 2.02 10.70 4.56
C SER A 31 2.84 11.80 5.24
N ILE A 32 3.94 11.44 5.91
CA ILE A 32 4.84 12.41 6.54
C ILE A 32 5.40 13.38 5.50
N LYS A 33 5.86 12.87 4.35
CA LYS A 33 6.40 13.71 3.27
C LYS A 33 5.37 14.66 2.68
N PHE A 34 4.14 14.19 2.48
CA PHE A 34 3.03 15.00 2.00
C PHE A 34 2.76 16.20 2.92
N PHE A 35 2.65 15.97 4.24
CA PHE A 35 2.45 17.07 5.19
C PHE A 35 3.67 17.98 5.31
N GLN A 36 4.89 17.42 5.26
CA GLN A 36 6.12 18.21 5.25
C GLN A 36 6.15 19.18 4.07
N GLU A 37 5.79 18.72 2.87
CA GLU A 37 5.78 19.52 1.65
C GLU A 37 4.72 20.64 1.74
N ILE A 38 3.53 20.34 2.26
CA ILE A 38 2.51 21.37 2.51
C ILE A 38 3.03 22.46 3.44
N LEU A 39 3.64 22.08 4.56
CA LEU A 39 4.20 23.03 5.53
C LEU A 39 5.36 23.84 4.95
N HIS A 40 6.07 23.31 3.95
CA HIS A 40 7.14 24.01 3.24
C HIS A 40 6.59 25.01 2.22
N VAL A 41 5.53 24.67 1.50
CA VAL A 41 4.93 25.52 0.45
C VAL A 41 4.14 26.68 1.03
N LEU A 42 3.38 26.44 2.10
CA LEU A 42 2.46 27.41 2.69
C LEU A 42 3.08 28.80 2.97
N PRO A 43 4.24 28.90 3.66
CA PRO A 43 4.87 30.20 3.90
C PRO A 43 5.52 30.80 2.66
N ASN A 44 5.89 29.98 1.68
CA ASN A 44 6.65 30.39 0.50
C ASN A 44 5.76 30.81 -0.68
N ILE A 45 4.44 30.61 -0.61
CA ILE A 45 3.45 30.88 -1.68
C ILE A 45 3.55 32.28 -2.28
N PHE A 46 3.88 33.30 -1.48
CA PHE A 46 3.97 34.69 -1.95
C PHE A 46 5.35 35.08 -2.49
N SER A 47 6.34 34.20 -2.35
CA SER A 47 7.74 34.46 -2.69
C SER A 47 8.29 33.61 -3.83
N VAL A 48 7.62 32.51 -4.17
CA VAL A 48 8.07 31.53 -5.16
C VAL A 48 7.48 31.86 -6.54
N ALA A 49 8.22 31.55 -7.60
CA ALA A 49 7.74 31.74 -8.97
C ALA A 49 6.54 30.83 -9.28
N GLU A 50 5.64 31.28 -10.15
CA GLU A 50 4.41 30.56 -10.50
C GLU A 50 4.69 29.15 -11.05
N ALA A 51 5.73 29.00 -11.88
CA ALA A 51 6.12 27.71 -12.43
C ALA A 51 6.55 26.71 -11.34
N ASP A 52 7.35 27.16 -10.36
CA ASP A 52 7.82 26.32 -9.26
C ASP A 52 6.68 25.91 -8.33
N LEU A 53 5.71 26.83 -8.11
CA LEU A 53 4.50 26.51 -7.36
C LEU A 53 3.69 25.40 -8.04
N ILE A 54 3.48 25.49 -9.36
CA ILE A 54 2.76 24.46 -10.13
C ILE A 54 3.48 23.10 -10.04
N LEU A 55 4.81 23.07 -10.19
CA LEU A 55 5.60 21.85 -10.08
C LEU A 55 5.45 21.21 -8.69
N THR A 56 5.44 22.03 -7.64
CA THR A 56 5.29 21.52 -6.26
C THR A 56 3.89 20.98 -6.02
N LEU A 57 2.85 21.65 -6.53
CA LEU A 57 1.49 21.15 -6.48
C LEU A 57 1.32 19.83 -7.24
N LEU A 58 1.94 19.69 -8.41
CA LEU A 58 1.92 18.43 -9.17
C LEU A 58 2.56 17.29 -8.37
N SER A 59 3.68 17.56 -7.70
CA SER A 59 4.32 16.58 -6.81
C SER A 59 3.41 16.17 -5.63
N LEU A 60 2.68 17.12 -5.04
CA LEU A 60 1.69 16.82 -4.00
C LEU A 60 0.56 15.92 -4.52
N VAL A 61 0.05 16.20 -5.72
CA VAL A 61 -0.97 15.37 -6.37
C VAL A 61 -0.43 13.97 -6.66
N ASP A 62 0.79 13.86 -7.19
CA ASP A 62 1.43 12.58 -7.47
C ASP A 62 1.61 11.74 -6.20
N MET A 63 2.07 12.36 -5.11
CA MET A 63 2.15 11.69 -3.80
C MET A 63 0.78 11.16 -3.36
N ALA A 64 -0.28 11.97 -3.47
CA ALA A 64 -1.63 11.54 -3.12
C ALA A 64 -2.12 10.37 -3.98
N LEU A 65 -1.85 10.40 -5.29
CA LEU A 65 -2.19 9.30 -6.22
C LEU A 65 -1.43 8.02 -5.87
N VAL A 66 -0.13 8.11 -5.61
CA VAL A 66 0.69 6.97 -5.18
C VAL A 66 0.19 6.40 -3.85
N GLY A 67 -0.17 7.26 -2.89
CA GLY A 67 -0.78 6.84 -1.62
C GLY A 67 -2.10 6.07 -1.84
N GLY A 68 -2.98 6.57 -2.70
CA GLY A 68 -4.22 5.89 -3.06
C GLY A 68 -3.98 4.53 -3.74
N LEU A 69 -3.00 4.46 -4.64
CA LEU A 69 -2.60 3.21 -5.29
C LEU A 69 -2.03 2.20 -4.28
N LEU A 70 -1.19 2.63 -3.33
CA LEU A 70 -0.67 1.76 -2.28
C LEU A 70 -1.81 1.16 -1.45
N VAL A 71 -2.77 1.98 -1.05
CA VAL A 71 -3.95 1.52 -0.29
C VAL A 71 -4.77 0.51 -1.11
N MET A 72 -4.99 0.78 -2.40
CA MET A 72 -5.68 -0.16 -3.31
C MET A 72 -4.94 -1.49 -3.40
N VAL A 73 -3.61 -1.47 -3.60
CA VAL A 73 -2.78 -2.68 -3.66
C VAL A 73 -2.84 -3.45 -2.34
N MET A 74 -2.85 -2.75 -1.20
CA MET A 74 -2.96 -3.40 0.11
C MET A 74 -4.30 -4.15 0.23
N PHE A 75 -5.43 -3.49 -0.02
CA PHE A 75 -6.76 -4.11 0.09
C PHE A 75 -6.96 -5.22 -0.93
N SER A 76 -6.65 -4.97 -2.20
CA SER A 76 -6.81 -5.94 -3.29
C SER A 76 -5.89 -7.14 -3.10
N GLY A 77 -4.64 -6.92 -2.66
CA GLY A 77 -3.73 -8.02 -2.34
C GLY A 77 -4.24 -8.87 -1.18
N TYR A 78 -4.89 -8.26 -0.17
CA TYR A 78 -5.33 -8.97 1.01
C TYR A 78 -6.55 -9.83 0.67
N GLU A 79 -7.48 -9.27 -0.09
CA GLU A 79 -8.65 -9.99 -0.60
C GLU A 79 -8.25 -11.15 -1.52
N ASN A 80 -7.36 -10.90 -2.49
CA ASN A 80 -6.98 -11.92 -3.47
C ASN A 80 -6.09 -13.02 -2.88
N PHE A 81 -5.13 -12.68 -2.00
CA PHE A 81 -4.13 -13.63 -1.54
C PHE A 81 -4.30 -14.10 -0.10
N VAL A 82 -4.97 -13.38 0.79
CA VAL A 82 -5.17 -13.84 2.17
C VAL A 82 -6.58 -14.38 2.33
N SER A 83 -7.61 -13.63 1.91
CA SER A 83 -9.00 -14.05 2.06
C SER A 83 -9.33 -15.33 1.28
N GLN A 84 -8.84 -15.49 0.04
CA GLN A 84 -9.10 -16.72 -0.72
C GLN A 84 -8.39 -17.96 -0.14
N LEU A 85 -7.19 -17.80 0.45
CA LEU A 85 -6.48 -18.90 1.09
C LEU A 85 -7.19 -19.34 2.38
N ASP A 86 -7.68 -18.38 3.19
CA ASP A 86 -8.45 -18.65 4.41
C ASP A 86 -9.77 -19.40 4.12
N ILE A 87 -10.47 -19.02 3.03
CA ILE A 87 -11.70 -19.70 2.60
C ILE A 87 -11.42 -21.13 2.12
N THR A 88 -10.28 -21.37 1.47
CA THR A 88 -9.88 -22.70 0.99
C THR A 88 -9.54 -23.64 2.15
N GLU A 89 -8.79 -23.15 3.16
CA GLU A 89 -8.53 -23.89 4.40
C GLU A 89 -9.82 -24.23 5.17
N GLY A 90 -10.80 -23.31 5.18
CA GLY A 90 -12.09 -23.53 5.84
C GLY A 90 -12.99 -24.56 5.17
N LYS A 91 -12.86 -24.77 3.85
CA LYS A 91 -13.70 -25.73 3.09
C LYS A 91 -13.25 -27.19 3.23
N GLU A 92 -11.99 -27.47 3.57
CA GLU A 92 -11.53 -28.84 3.82
C GLU A 92 -11.98 -29.41 5.18
N LYS A 93 -12.51 -28.59 6.09
CA LYS A 93 -13.01 -29.04 7.40
C LYS A 93 -14.52 -29.33 7.46
N LEU A 94 -15.24 -29.25 6.35
CA LEU A 94 -16.67 -29.62 6.29
C LEU A 94 -16.86 -30.97 5.62
N SER A 95 -16.33 -32.02 6.26
CA SER A 95 -16.78 -33.40 6.02
C SER A 95 -17.10 -34.09 7.33
N TRP A 96 -18.17 -33.64 7.97
CA TRP A 96 -19.08 -34.47 8.76
C TRP A 96 -20.47 -33.82 8.75
#